data_AF-A0A2V7XVN4-F1
#
_entry.id   AF-A0A2V7XVN4-F1
#
_cell.length_a   1.000
_cell.length_b   1.000
_cell.length_c   1.000
_cell.angle_alpha   90.00
_cell.angle_beta   90.00
_cell.angle_gamma   90.00
#
_symmetry.space_group_name_H-M   'P 1'
#
loop_
_entity.id
_entity.type
_entity.pdbx_description
1 polymer ?
#
loop_
_entity_poly.entity_id
_entity_poly.type
_entity_poly.pdbx_seq_one_letter_code
_entity_poly.pdbx_strand_id
1 'polypeptide(L)'
;AGATFPYPIYSKWFSQYNKLHPNVEINYQSIGSGGGIRQFTARTVFFGATDGPMTNDQIFAAGAPILHLPTVLGGDVPVYNLPGNPDLRFTGPVLADIFLGKITKWNDAAIRSINPGVSLTNDDGPVQNAAGEFVRASTAPLPSEVVTLEMQALGRIRT
;
A
#
# COMPACT_ATOMS: atom_id res chain seq x y z
N ALA A 1 -13.82 -6.10 -8.39
CA ALA A 1 -12.51 -6.60 -7.91
C ALA A 1 -11.49 -5.47 -7.95
N GLY A 2 -10.42 -5.52 -7.16
CA GLY A 2 -9.35 -4.53 -7.26
C GLY A 2 -8.61 -4.25 -5.96
N ALA A 3 -8.37 -2.96 -5.72
CA ALA A 3 -7.63 -2.41 -4.58
C ALA A 3 -7.82 -3.16 -3.26
N THR A 4 -6.71 -3.45 -2.58
CA THR A 4 -6.72 -4.11 -1.27
C THR A 4 -6.97 -3.12 -0.14
N PHE A 5 -6.55 -1.87 -0.32
CA PHE A 5 -6.67 -0.78 0.66
C PHE A 5 -8.11 -0.57 1.18
N PRO A 6 -9.16 -0.44 0.34
CA PRO A 6 -10.52 -0.23 0.82
C PRO A 6 -11.23 -1.54 1.22
N TYR A 7 -10.59 -2.71 1.10
CA TYR A 7 -11.25 -4.00 1.35
C TYR A 7 -11.91 -4.11 2.75
N PRO A 8 -11.27 -3.66 3.85
CA PRO A 8 -11.90 -3.74 5.18
C PRO A 8 -13.22 -2.97 5.27
N ILE A 9 -13.30 -1.77 4.68
CA ILE A 9 -14.54 -0.97 4.71
C ILE A 9 -15.57 -1.49 3.71
N TYR A 10 -15.15 -1.91 2.52
CA TYR A 10 -16.03 -2.48 1.50
C TYR A 10 -16.70 -3.77 1.97
N SER A 11 -15.94 -4.72 2.51
CA SER A 11 -16.48 -5.98 3.03
C SER A 11 -17.52 -5.73 4.14
N LYS A 12 -17.27 -4.74 5.01
CA LYS A 12 -18.25 -4.32 6.02
C LYS A 12 -19.51 -3.74 5.39
N TRP A 13 -19.39 -2.83 4.42
CA TRP A 13 -20.52 -2.24 3.71
C TRP A 13 -21.34 -3.29 2.97
N PHE A 14 -20.71 -4.22 2.24
CA PHE A 14 -21.42 -5.28 1.53
C PHE A 14 -22.18 -6.19 2.50
N SER A 15 -21.56 -6.53 3.63
CA SER A 15 -22.24 -7.29 4.70
C SER A 15 -23.43 -6.53 5.27
N GLN A 16 -23.32 -5.22 5.54
CA GLN A 16 -24.46 -4.44 6.05
C GLN A 16 -25.56 -4.26 4.99
N TYR A 17 -25.16 -4.03 3.74
CA TYR A 17 -26.08 -3.82 2.64
C TYR A 17 -26.90 -5.10 2.36
N ASN A 18 -26.25 -6.26 2.35
CA ASN A 18 -26.94 -7.54 2.19
C ASN A 18 -27.96 -7.82 3.31
N LYS A 19 -27.68 -7.41 4.56
CA LYS A 19 -28.67 -7.53 5.66
C LYS A 19 -29.94 -6.71 5.42
N LEU A 20 -29.82 -5.54 4.78
CA LEU A 20 -30.94 -4.68 4.42
C LEU A 20 -31.61 -5.10 3.10
N HIS A 21 -30.83 -5.70 2.20
CA HIS A 21 -31.24 -6.14 0.88
C HIS A 21 -30.79 -7.60 0.63
N PRO A 22 -31.49 -8.60 1.19
CA PRO A 22 -31.05 -10.00 1.17
C PRO A 22 -30.90 -10.61 -0.23
N ASN A 23 -31.56 -10.02 -1.22
CA ASN A 23 -31.50 -10.42 -2.63
C ASN A 23 -30.32 -9.79 -3.40
N VAL A 24 -29.53 -8.93 -2.76
CA VAL A 24 -28.34 -8.32 -3.36
C VAL A 24 -27.09 -8.89 -2.73
N GLU A 25 -26.27 -9.54 -3.55
CA GLU A 25 -24.96 -10.05 -3.18
C GLU A 25 -23.87 -9.27 -3.93
N ILE A 26 -22.90 -8.75 -3.19
CA ILE A 26 -21.76 -8.03 -3.77
C ILE A 26 -20.51 -8.85 -3.47
N ASN A 27 -20.02 -9.54 -4.50
CA ASN A 27 -18.77 -10.27 -4.43
C ASN A 27 -17.59 -9.36 -4.81
N TYR A 28 -16.62 -9.23 -3.92
CA TYR A 28 -15.42 -8.42 -4.14
C TYR A 28 -14.15 -9.20 -3.89
N GLN A 29 -13.30 -9.24 -4.93
CA GLN A 29 -11.99 -9.89 -4.89
C GLN A 29 -10.91 -8.81 -4.66
N SER A 30 -10.21 -8.93 -3.53
CA SER A 30 -9.12 -8.04 -3.10
C SER A 30 -7.81 -8.50 -3.73
N ILE A 31 -7.50 -8.00 -4.92
CA ILE A 31 -6.42 -8.51 -5.80
C ILE A 31 -5.42 -7.42 -6.24
N GLY A 32 -5.49 -6.23 -5.64
CA GLY A 32 -4.66 -5.09 -5.99
C GLY A 32 -5.26 -4.22 -7.10
N SER A 33 -4.85 -2.95 -7.12
CA SER A 33 -5.36 -1.92 -8.03
C SER A 33 -5.20 -2.31 -9.51
N GLY A 34 -4.01 -2.80 -9.89
CA GLY A 34 -3.76 -3.25 -11.26
C GLY A 34 -4.63 -4.44 -11.67
N GLY A 35 -4.93 -5.35 -10.73
CA GLY A 35 -5.86 -6.47 -10.98
C GLY A 35 -7.29 -5.98 -11.24
N GLY A 36 -7.73 -4.97 -10.49
CA GLY A 36 -9.04 -4.34 -10.67
C GLY A 36 -9.20 -3.67 -12.02
N ILE A 37 -8.21 -2.87 -12.43
CA ILE A 37 -8.17 -2.21 -13.75
C ILE A 37 -8.24 -3.27 -14.86
N ARG A 38 -7.38 -4.30 -14.82
CA ARG A 38 -7.35 -5.36 -15.84
C ARG A 38 -8.68 -6.10 -15.97
N GLN A 39 -9.28 -6.52 -14.86
CA GLN A 39 -10.55 -7.26 -14.89
C GLN A 39 -11.72 -6.38 -15.36
N PHE A 40 -11.73 -5.11 -14.98
CA PHE A 40 -12.73 -4.16 -15.43
C PHE A 40 -12.61 -3.88 -16.94
N THR A 41 -11.40 -3.60 -17.43
CA THR A 41 -11.11 -3.45 -18.87
C THR A 41 -11.51 -4.70 -19.66
N ALA A 42 -11.24 -5.90 -19.13
CA ALA A 42 -11.62 -7.17 -19.74
C ALA A 42 -13.12 -7.50 -19.58
N ARG A 43 -13.90 -6.65 -18.91
CA ARG A 43 -15.35 -6.82 -18.65
C ARG A 43 -15.70 -8.13 -17.93
N THR A 44 -14.79 -8.63 -17.09
CA THR A 44 -15.01 -9.83 -16.28
C THR A 44 -15.64 -9.51 -14.92
N VAL A 45 -15.73 -8.23 -14.57
CA VAL A 45 -16.37 -7.73 -13.35
C VAL A 45 -17.27 -6.55 -13.67
N PHE A 46 -18.31 -6.35 -12.83
CA PHE A 46 -19.21 -5.21 -12.96
C PHE A 46 -18.54 -3.87 -12.62
N PHE A 47 -17.61 -3.88 -11.66
CA PHE A 47 -16.81 -2.71 -11.29
C PHE A 47 -15.38 -3.10 -10.92
N GLY A 48 -14.44 -2.25 -11.32
CA GLY A 48 -13.06 -2.24 -10.85
C GLY A 48 -12.90 -1.29 -9.67
N ALA A 49 -11.96 -1.58 -8.77
CA ALA A 49 -11.55 -0.65 -7.71
C ALA A 49 -10.04 -0.40 -7.79
N THR A 50 -9.65 0.85 -7.64
CA THR A 50 -8.24 1.25 -7.69
C THR A 50 -8.00 2.47 -6.80
N ASP A 51 -6.84 2.51 -6.15
CA ASP A 51 -6.43 3.59 -5.25
C ASP A 51 -5.92 4.82 -6.01
N GLY A 52 -5.44 4.61 -7.25
CA GLY A 52 -5.11 5.66 -8.19
C GLY A 52 -6.13 5.72 -9.33
N PRO A 53 -6.45 6.90 -9.88
CA PRO A 53 -7.27 6.97 -11.08
C PRO A 53 -6.59 6.22 -12.25
N MET A 54 -7.38 5.66 -13.16
CA MET A 54 -6.82 5.05 -14.37
C MET A 54 -6.05 6.10 -15.18
N THR A 55 -4.93 5.69 -15.78
CA THR A 55 -4.20 6.52 -16.74
C THR A 55 -4.99 6.70 -18.03
N ASN A 56 -4.64 7.69 -18.84
CA ASN A 56 -5.27 7.91 -20.14
C ASN A 56 -5.18 6.66 -21.04
N ASP A 57 -4.04 5.98 -21.05
CA ASP A 57 -3.85 4.75 -21.83
C ASP A 57 -4.73 3.61 -21.33
N GLN A 58 -4.89 3.48 -20.00
CA GLN A 58 -5.79 2.49 -19.41
C GLN A 58 -7.26 2.80 -19.74
N ILE A 59 -7.66 4.07 -19.73
CA ILE A 59 -9.01 4.51 -20.10
C ILE A 59 -9.25 4.21 -21.60
N PHE A 60 -8.29 4.55 -22.46
CA PHE A 60 -8.36 4.25 -23.89
C PHE A 60 -8.48 2.75 -24.14
N ALA A 61 -7.68 1.93 -23.45
CA ALA A 61 -7.70 0.48 -23.54
C ALA A 61 -9.02 -0.16 -23.10
N ALA A 62 -9.79 0.50 -22.22
CA ALA A 62 -11.12 0.02 -21.82
C ALA A 62 -12.17 0.11 -22.94
N GLY A 63 -11.92 0.94 -23.97
CA GLY A 63 -12.74 1.03 -25.17
C GLY A 63 -14.18 1.51 -24.92
N ALA A 64 -14.42 2.17 -23.78
CA ALA A 64 -15.71 2.74 -23.38
C ALA A 64 -15.49 3.91 -22.41
N PRO A 65 -16.45 4.83 -22.27
CA PRO A 65 -16.39 5.87 -21.24
C PRO A 65 -16.25 5.27 -19.84
N ILE A 66 -15.23 5.69 -19.10
CA ILE A 66 -14.98 5.25 -17.73
C ILE A 66 -15.36 6.34 -16.74
N LEU A 67 -16.22 5.99 -15.79
CA LEU A 67 -16.57 6.85 -14.67
C LEU A 67 -15.77 6.44 -13.43
N HIS A 68 -14.97 7.37 -12.90
CA HIS A 68 -14.31 7.21 -11.61
C HIS A 68 -15.17 7.83 -10.52
N LEU A 69 -15.47 7.07 -9.47
CA LEU A 69 -16.21 7.52 -8.29
C LEU A 69 -15.32 7.35 -7.04
N PRO A 70 -14.88 8.44 -6.39
CA PRO A 70 -14.17 8.33 -5.12
C PRO A 70 -15.14 7.83 -4.04
N THR A 71 -14.72 6.83 -3.26
CA THR A 71 -15.57 6.18 -2.26
C THR A 71 -15.15 6.47 -0.83
N VAL A 72 -13.85 6.38 -0.54
CA VAL A 72 -13.27 6.57 0.79
C VAL A 72 -11.93 7.28 0.71
N LEU A 73 -11.57 7.97 1.79
CA LEU A 73 -10.24 8.53 2.02
C LEU A 73 -9.60 7.77 3.19
N GLY A 74 -8.31 7.48 3.09
CA GLY A 74 -7.54 6.93 4.19
C GLY A 74 -6.06 7.30 4.06
N GLY A 75 -5.25 6.79 4.99
CA GLY A 75 -3.84 7.11 5.08
C GLY A 75 -2.98 5.86 5.06
N ASP A 76 -1.89 5.96 4.31
CA ASP A 76 -0.79 5.01 4.31
C ASP A 76 0.23 5.41 5.38
N VAL A 77 0.69 4.43 6.17
CA VAL A 77 1.60 4.67 7.30
C VAL A 77 2.83 3.77 7.24
N PRO A 78 4.02 4.28 7.62
CA PRO A 78 5.17 3.43 7.90
C PRO A 78 4.85 2.49 9.05
N VAL A 79 5.20 1.21 8.89
CA VAL A 79 5.12 0.21 9.95
C VAL A 79 6.50 -0.36 10.18
N TYR A 80 6.88 -0.54 11.44
CA TYR A 80 8.18 -1.05 11.85
C TYR A 80 8.01 -1.97 13.06
N ASN A 81 9.02 -2.81 13.30
CA ASN A 81 9.04 -3.73 14.43
C ASN A 81 10.34 -3.53 15.20
N LEU A 82 10.23 -2.87 16.36
CA LEU A 82 11.34 -2.57 17.25
C LEU A 82 11.01 -3.00 18.67
N PRO A 83 11.97 -3.57 19.42
CA PRO A 83 11.77 -3.89 20.82
C PRO A 83 11.25 -2.68 21.61
N GLY A 84 10.21 -2.89 22.42
CA GLY A 84 9.60 -1.84 23.23
C GLY A 84 8.66 -0.90 22.47
N ASN A 85 8.41 -1.13 21.18
CA ASN A 85 7.48 -0.35 20.35
C ASN A 85 7.64 1.17 20.51
N PRO A 86 8.87 1.72 20.33
CA PRO A 86 9.09 3.15 20.48
C PRO A 86 8.26 3.93 19.46
N ASP A 87 7.85 5.15 19.81
CA ASP A 87 7.23 6.08 18.87
C ASP A 87 8.30 6.74 17.99
N LEU A 88 8.34 6.37 16.71
CA LEU A 88 9.29 6.90 15.74
C LEU A 88 8.62 7.92 14.82
N ARG A 89 9.33 9.02 14.65
CA ARG A 89 9.06 10.07 13.68
C ARG A 89 9.85 9.81 12.42
N PHE A 90 9.23 10.13 11.31
CA PHE A 90 9.81 10.03 9.98
C PHE A 90 9.60 11.33 9.20
N THR A 91 10.51 11.61 8.28
CA THR A 91 10.36 12.64 7.25
C THR A 91 10.34 11.97 5.88
N GLY A 92 9.80 12.66 4.87
CA GLY A 92 9.80 12.17 3.49
C GLY A 92 11.19 11.75 3.00
N PRO A 93 12.24 12.57 3.17
CA PRO A 93 13.61 12.19 2.79
C PRO A 93 14.15 10.96 3.51
N VAL A 94 13.92 10.83 4.83
CA VAL A 94 14.39 9.65 5.59
C VAL A 94 13.69 8.38 5.13
N LEU A 95 12.38 8.42 4.88
CA LEU A 95 11.66 7.28 4.31
C LEU A 95 12.19 6.95 2.92
N ALA A 96 12.37 7.94 2.05
CA ALA A 96 12.91 7.71 0.72
C ALA A 96 14.28 7.01 0.77
N ASP A 97 15.18 7.44 1.66
CA ASP A 97 16.49 6.82 1.81
C ASP A 97 16.44 5.42 2.43
N ILE A 98 15.43 5.11 3.25
CA ILE A 98 15.12 3.74 3.70
C ILE A 98 14.68 2.88 2.50
N PHE A 99 13.72 3.35 1.70
CA PHE A 99 13.17 2.60 0.57
C PHE A 99 14.19 2.42 -0.57
N LEU A 100 15.05 3.41 -0.81
CA LEU A 100 16.19 3.34 -1.75
C LEU A 100 17.36 2.52 -1.20
N GLY A 101 17.31 2.18 0.08
CA GLY A 101 18.26 1.31 0.71
C GLY A 101 19.58 1.93 1.15
N LYS A 102 19.63 3.25 1.27
CA LYS A 102 20.78 3.97 1.80
C LYS A 102 20.82 3.91 3.32
N ILE A 103 19.65 3.95 3.97
CA ILE A 103 19.51 3.76 5.40
C ILE A 103 19.12 2.29 5.64
N THR A 104 20.03 1.53 6.26
CA THR A 104 19.89 0.09 6.46
C THR A 104 19.79 -0.32 7.92
N LYS A 105 20.03 0.62 8.84
CA LYS A 105 20.05 0.38 10.29
C LYS A 105 19.18 1.40 11.01
N TRP A 106 18.48 0.97 12.04
CA TRP A 106 17.63 1.84 12.85
C TRP A 106 18.41 2.92 13.58
N ASN A 107 19.65 2.64 13.99
CA ASN A 107 20.53 3.62 14.62
C ASN A 107 21.25 4.57 13.64
N ASP A 108 20.81 4.66 12.39
CA ASP A 108 21.35 5.64 11.44
C ASP A 108 21.25 7.07 12.01
N ALA A 109 22.25 7.90 11.70
CA ALA A 109 22.30 9.27 12.21
C ALA A 109 21.09 10.09 11.75
N ALA A 110 20.59 9.86 10.53
CA ALA A 110 19.42 10.54 10.01
C ALA A 110 18.16 10.19 10.83
N ILE A 111 17.94 8.91 11.15
CA ILE A 111 16.82 8.48 11.99
C ILE A 111 16.95 9.03 13.41
N ARG A 112 18.14 8.92 14.03
CA ARG A 112 18.36 9.40 15.40
C ARG A 112 18.18 10.90 15.53
N SER A 113 18.60 11.68 14.53
CA SER A 113 18.50 13.15 14.56
C SER A 113 17.05 13.66 14.68
N ILE A 114 16.09 12.94 14.10
CA ILE A 114 14.66 13.27 14.14
C ILE A 114 13.89 12.56 15.26
N ASN A 115 14.57 11.69 16.03
CA ASN A 115 14.02 10.92 17.14
C ASN A 115 14.83 11.12 18.43
N PRO A 116 14.99 12.37 18.91
CA PRO A 116 15.74 12.61 20.15
C PRO A 116 15.05 11.91 21.32
N GLY A 117 15.82 11.15 22.11
CA GLY A 117 15.32 10.43 23.27
C GLY A 117 14.87 8.98 23.00
N VAL A 118 14.88 8.54 21.75
CA VAL A 118 14.66 7.12 21.41
C VAL A 118 16.00 6.39 21.36
N SER A 119 16.13 5.33 22.17
CA SER A 119 17.32 4.49 22.21
C SER A 119 17.33 3.49 21.05
N LEU A 120 17.99 3.86 19.95
CA LEU A 120 18.20 2.99 18.78
C LEU A 120 19.60 2.38 18.81
N THR A 121 19.68 1.05 18.73
CA THR A 121 20.89 0.26 18.91
C THR A 121 21.30 -0.49 17.63
N ASN A 122 22.49 -1.10 17.64
CA ASN A 122 22.91 -1.96 16.52
C ASN A 122 22.16 -3.31 16.51
N ASP A 123 21.54 -3.69 17.63
CA ASP A 123 20.87 -4.98 17.82
C ASP A 123 19.40 -4.96 17.38
N ASP A 124 18.90 -3.78 16.98
CA ASP A 124 17.53 -3.54 16.50
C ASP A 124 17.23 -4.19 15.13
N GLY A 125 18.19 -4.91 14.55
CA GLY A 125 18.07 -5.56 13.26
C GLY A 125 18.13 -4.59 12.07
N PRO A 126 18.03 -5.11 10.84
CA PRO A 126 18.04 -4.28 9.64
C PRO A 126 16.71 -3.53 9.49
N VAL A 127 16.79 -2.33 8.89
CA VAL A 127 15.59 -1.69 8.33
C VAL A 127 15.19 -2.48 7.08
N GLN A 128 13.95 -2.95 7.03
CA GLN A 128 13.40 -3.69 5.89
C GLN A 128 12.42 -2.80 5.15
N ASN A 129 12.43 -2.85 3.81
CA ASN A 129 11.39 -2.24 3.01
C ASN A 129 10.20 -3.21 2.86
N ALA A 130 9.06 -2.69 2.37
CA ALA A 130 7.82 -3.45 2.24
C ALA A 130 7.91 -4.68 1.32
N ALA A 131 8.96 -4.81 0.50
CA ALA A 131 9.19 -5.98 -0.34
C ALA A 131 9.76 -7.19 0.45
N GLY A 132 10.11 -7.01 1.74
CA GLY A 132 10.80 -8.05 2.52
C GLY A 132 12.20 -8.36 2.00
N GLU A 133 12.67 -7.60 1.01
CA GLU A 133 14.03 -7.66 0.51
C GLU A 133 14.90 -6.98 1.56
N PHE A 134 15.85 -7.75 2.12
CA PHE A 134 16.98 -7.14 2.82
C PHE A 134 17.50 -6.05 1.91
N VAL A 135 17.75 -4.87 2.49
CA VAL A 135 18.33 -3.74 1.80
C VAL A 135 19.75 -4.10 1.36
N ARG A 136 19.86 -4.86 0.28
CA ARG A 136 21.04 -5.13 -0.51
C ARG A 136 20.68 -4.59 -1.87
N ALA A 137 21.34 -3.51 -2.26
CA ALA A 137 21.17 -2.86 -3.54
C ALA A 137 21.25 -3.90 -4.67
N SER A 138 20.10 -4.24 -5.25
CA SER A 138 20.04 -4.87 -6.56
C SER A 138 20.54 -3.82 -7.55
N THR A 139 21.70 -4.06 -8.15
CA THR A 139 22.33 -3.18 -9.15
C THR A 139 21.67 -3.27 -10.53
N ALA A 140 20.40 -3.66 -10.60
CA ALA A 140 19.65 -3.66 -11.86
C ALA A 140 19.24 -2.22 -12.22
N PRO A 141 19.54 -1.73 -13.45
CA PRO A 141 19.11 -0.42 -13.88
C PRO A 141 17.58 -0.36 -13.96
N LEU A 142 16.97 0.56 -13.22
CA LEU A 142 15.52 0.78 -13.23
C LEU A 142 15.11 1.41 -14.58
N PRO A 143 14.13 0.83 -15.31
CA PRO A 143 13.50 1.53 -16.42
C PRO A 143 12.73 2.75 -15.90
N SER A 144 12.65 3.80 -16.72
CA SER A 144 12.19 5.15 -16.39
C SER A 144 10.68 5.30 -16.17
N GLU A 145 9.99 4.30 -15.61
CA GLU A 145 8.53 4.35 -15.43
C GLU A 145 8.13 3.96 -14.01
N VAL A 146 7.53 4.94 -13.31
CA VAL A 146 6.56 4.81 -12.22
C VAL A 146 6.91 3.80 -11.12
N VAL A 147 7.48 4.31 -10.03
CA VAL A 147 7.45 3.61 -8.73
C VAL A 147 5.99 3.57 -8.27
N THR A 148 5.29 2.49 -8.62
CA THR A 148 4.03 2.15 -7.97
C THR A 148 4.40 1.60 -6.59
N LEU A 149 4.33 2.44 -5.57
CA LEU A 149 4.29 1.98 -4.18
C LEU A 149 2.98 1.23 -3.98
N GLU A 150 2.92 -0.06 -4.31
CA GLU A 150 1.93 -0.93 -3.69
C GLU A 150 2.31 -1.05 -2.21
N MET A 151 1.69 -0.21 -1.38
CA MET A 151 1.60 -0.49 0.04
C MET A 151 0.63 -1.65 0.21
N GLN A 152 1.18 -2.87 0.18
CA GLN A 152 0.44 -4.02 0.66
C GLN A 152 0.22 -3.82 2.17
N ALA A 153 -1.02 -3.52 2.54
CA ALA A 153 -1.51 -3.67 3.90
C ALA A 153 -1.43 -5.16 4.30
N LEU A 154 -0.22 -5.62 4.63
CA LEU A 154 0.00 -6.93 5.22
C LEU A 154 -0.36 -6.85 6.70
N GLY A 155 -1.54 -7.37 7.00
CA GLY A 155 -2.08 -7.44 8.35
C GLY A 155 -1.32 -8.39 9.26
N ARG A 156 -1.12 -7.96 10.51
CA ARG A 156 -1.63 -8.61 11.73
C ARG A 156 -1.17 -7.80 12.94
N ILE A 157 -2.05 -6.94 13.43
CA ILE A 157 -1.97 -6.43 14.81
C ILE A 157 -2.50 -7.55 15.70
N ARG A 158 -1.64 -8.15 16.52
CA ARG A 158 -2.11 -8.93 17.68
C ARG A 158 -2.29 -7.95 18.83
N THR A 159 -3.53 -7.83 19.29
CA THR A 159 -3.90 -7.23 20.58
C THR A 159 -3.28 -8.01 21.73
#